data_AF-A0A520D554-F1
#
_entry.id   AF-A0A520D554-F1
#
_cell.length_a   1.000
_cell.length_b   1.000
_cell.length_c   1.000
_cell.angle_alpha   90.00
_cell.angle_beta   90.00
_cell.angle_gamma   90.00
#
_symmetry.space_group_name_H-M   'P 1'
#
loop_
_entity.id
_entity.type
_entity.pdbx_description
1 polymer ?
#
loop_
_entity_poly.entity_id
_entity_poly.type
_entity_poly.pdbx_seq_one_letter_code
_entity_poly.pdbx_strand_id
1 'polypeptide(L)'
;MERDFFKQYIQEHKDAFENEALPPNMLGNILGNLKEREEHKKLQVQKKRKLTYTWLAVACSLFMLAGTYLFLSQETAEIKQTRSQIATNSTDVTEQPVISKIEELSLVEKSIRKPLKHLANYQPKVDPYQEIYTGLEDSLSVASRLDAIIKSGSLLSLNDKLKTALCKTFDNDDNDNVRLAALEVLSKFSNDKYIQEQLMAGLGKEKDPVVQLELIKIMGNNSTPEATNKLIAMANNPFTVEAVKEQVYYALLTNNN
;
A
#
# COMPACT_ATOMS: atom_id res chain seq x y z
N MET A 1 18.75 2.72 25.75
CA MET A 1 19.77 2.17 24.84
C MET A 1 19.04 1.19 23.93
N GLU A 2 18.29 1.70 22.96
CA GLU A 2 17.54 0.89 21.97
C GLU A 2 18.48 0.50 20.84
N ARG A 3 19.49 -0.30 21.13
CA ARG A 3 20.31 -0.86 20.05
C ARG A 3 19.53 -2.03 19.44
N ASP A 4 19.01 -1.76 18.25
CA ASP A 4 18.96 -2.69 17.12
C ASP A 4 17.92 -3.82 17.11
N PHE A 5 16.69 -3.59 17.57
CA PHE A 5 15.58 -4.54 17.34
C PHE A 5 15.47 -4.96 15.87
N PHE A 6 15.52 -4.00 14.94
CA PHE A 6 15.41 -4.30 13.50
C PHE A 6 16.57 -5.14 12.97
N LYS A 7 17.82 -4.83 13.36
CA LYS A 7 18.95 -5.66 12.91
C LYS A 7 18.91 -7.05 13.52
N GLN A 8 18.48 -7.18 14.78
CA GLN A 8 18.33 -8.47 15.42
C GLN A 8 17.23 -9.30 14.73
N TYR A 9 16.10 -8.68 14.40
CA TYR A 9 15.01 -9.31 13.65
C TYR A 9 15.46 -9.75 12.24
N ILE A 10 16.13 -8.88 11.49
CA ILE A 10 16.67 -9.23 10.15
C ILE A 10 17.67 -10.37 10.27
N GLN A 11 18.52 -10.36 11.30
CA GLN A 11 19.51 -11.40 11.52
C GLN A 11 18.88 -12.75 11.93
N GLU A 12 17.82 -12.71 12.75
CA GLU A 12 17.06 -13.89 13.18
C GLU A 12 16.24 -14.49 12.03
N HIS A 13 15.70 -13.65 11.16
CA HIS A 13 14.92 -14.05 9.99
C HIS A 13 15.72 -14.04 8.69
N LYS A 14 17.06 -14.07 8.76
CA LYS A 14 17.93 -13.94 7.58
C LYS A 14 17.56 -14.96 6.50
N ASP A 15 17.33 -16.22 6.88
CA ASP A 15 17.02 -17.28 5.94
C ASP A 15 15.71 -17.05 5.17
N ALA A 16 14.73 -16.36 5.77
CA ALA A 16 13.51 -15.96 5.08
C ALA A 16 13.83 -14.95 3.99
N PHE A 17 14.69 -13.96 4.27
CA PHE A 17 15.10 -12.97 3.28
C PHE A 17 16.03 -13.53 2.19
N GLU A 18 16.85 -14.53 2.54
CA GLU A 18 17.80 -15.13 1.60
C GLU A 18 17.16 -16.19 0.70
N ASN A 19 16.18 -16.94 1.19
CA ASN A 19 15.66 -18.13 0.50
C ASN A 19 14.19 -18.03 0.06
N GLU A 20 13.43 -17.06 0.55
CA GLU A 20 12.04 -16.90 0.11
C GLU A 20 11.98 -16.11 -1.21
N ALA A 21 11.70 -16.85 -2.29
CA ALA A 21 11.08 -16.28 -3.48
C ALA A 21 9.65 -15.80 -3.15
N LEU A 22 9.02 -15.02 -4.03
CA LEU A 22 7.61 -14.70 -3.84
C LEU A 22 6.85 -16.05 -3.77
N PRO A 23 5.98 -16.28 -2.78
CA PRO A 23 5.22 -17.52 -2.71
C PRO A 23 4.50 -17.75 -4.04
N PRO A 24 4.50 -18.99 -4.58
CA PRO A 24 3.89 -19.26 -5.88
C PRO A 24 2.43 -18.83 -5.85
N ASN A 25 2.01 -18.10 -6.88
CA ASN A 25 0.69 -17.47 -6.96
C ASN A 25 0.37 -16.53 -5.78
N MET A 26 1.34 -15.76 -5.26
CA MET A 26 1.12 -14.76 -4.20
C MET A 26 -0.10 -13.89 -4.48
N LEU A 27 -0.22 -13.34 -5.69
CA LEU A 27 -1.37 -12.51 -6.07
C LEU A 27 -2.68 -13.29 -5.99
N GLY A 28 -2.70 -14.55 -6.43
CA GLY A 28 -3.86 -15.42 -6.26
C GLY A 28 -4.26 -15.58 -4.79
N ASN A 29 -3.29 -15.79 -3.91
CA ASN A 29 -3.51 -15.91 -2.47
C ASN A 29 -4.03 -14.60 -1.86
N ILE A 30 -3.44 -13.46 -2.22
CA ILE A 30 -3.87 -12.14 -1.76
C ILE A 30 -5.30 -11.86 -2.22
N LEU A 31 -5.59 -12.06 -3.51
CA LEU A 31 -6.92 -11.83 -4.08
C LEU A 31 -7.96 -12.77 -3.48
N GLY A 32 -7.61 -14.04 -3.25
CA GLY A 32 -8.46 -15.00 -2.54
C GLY A 32 -8.81 -14.52 -1.13
N ASN A 33 -7.79 -14.13 -0.36
CA ASN A 33 -7.97 -13.59 1.00
C ASN A 33 -8.79 -12.29 1.01
N LEU A 34 -8.62 -11.43 0.00
CA LEU A 34 -9.41 -10.20 -0.13
C LEU A 34 -10.87 -10.51 -0.44
N LYS A 35 -11.14 -11.43 -1.36
CA LYS A 35 -12.49 -11.88 -1.68
C LYS A 35 -13.20 -12.49 -0.47
N GLU A 36 -12.51 -13.34 0.28
CA GLU A 36 -13.04 -13.92 1.51
C GLU A 36 -13.39 -12.84 2.54
N ARG A 37 -12.49 -11.85 2.73
CA ARG A 37 -12.77 -10.69 3.60
C ARG A 37 -13.98 -9.88 3.14
N GLU A 38 -14.16 -9.69 1.83
CA GLU A 38 -15.34 -9.01 1.29
C GLU A 38 -16.63 -9.78 1.54
N GLU A 39 -16.62 -11.09 1.34
CA GLU A 39 -17.76 -11.96 1.61
C GLU A 39 -18.12 -11.94 3.10
N HIS A 40 -17.13 -12.02 4.00
CA HIS A 40 -17.36 -11.87 5.43
C HIS A 40 -17.95 -10.50 5.79
N LYS A 41 -17.47 -9.41 5.19
CA LYS A 41 -18.05 -8.07 5.39
C LYS A 41 -19.51 -8.02 4.92
N LYS A 42 -19.82 -8.55 3.73
CA LYS A 42 -21.20 -8.62 3.20
C LYS A 42 -22.11 -9.40 4.14
N LEU A 43 -21.66 -10.55 4.64
CA LEU A 43 -22.41 -11.37 5.59
C LEU A 43 -22.62 -10.65 6.94
N GLN A 44 -21.60 -9.96 7.47
CA GLN A 44 -21.74 -9.18 8.69
C GLN A 44 -22.73 -8.01 8.54
N VAL A 45 -22.67 -7.28 7.43
CA VAL A 45 -23.63 -6.20 7.13
C VAL A 45 -25.06 -6.74 7.01
N GLN A 46 -25.25 -7.89 6.35
CA GLN A 46 -26.56 -8.53 6.27
C GLN A 46 -27.08 -8.96 7.65
N LYS A 47 -26.24 -9.55 8.51
CA LYS A 47 -26.62 -9.92 9.88
C LYS A 47 -27.03 -8.70 10.71
N LYS A 48 -26.25 -7.60 10.67
CA LYS A 48 -26.59 -6.34 11.35
C LYS A 48 -27.91 -5.75 10.85
N ARG A 49 -28.13 -5.74 9.52
CA ARG A 49 -29.38 -5.26 8.91
C ARG A 49 -30.60 -6.05 9.42
N LYS A 50 -30.53 -7.38 9.48
CA LYS A 50 -31.66 -8.19 10.01
C LYS A 50 -31.95 -7.86 11.48
N LEU A 51 -30.91 -7.68 12.30
CA LEU A 51 -31.07 -7.35 13.71
C LEU A 51 -31.70 -5.96 13.92
N THR A 52 -31.30 -4.95 13.16
CA THR A 52 -31.89 -3.60 13.28
C THR A 52 -33.36 -3.56 12.87
N TYR A 53 -33.76 -4.27 11.80
CA TYR A 53 -35.17 -4.35 11.41
C TYR A 53 -36.04 -5.02 12.47
N THR A 54 -35.54 -6.05 13.14
CA THR A 54 -36.31 -6.71 14.22
C THR A 54 -36.57 -5.77 15.40
N TRP A 55 -35.55 -5.03 15.84
CA TRP A 55 -35.71 -4.07 16.94
C TRP A 55 -36.55 -2.86 16.55
N LEU A 56 -36.40 -2.35 15.32
CA LEU A 56 -37.23 -1.26 14.81
C LEU A 56 -38.70 -1.66 14.75
N ALA A 57 -39.02 -2.85 14.24
CA ALA A 57 -40.39 -3.36 14.18
C ALA A 57 -41.01 -3.56 15.57
N VAL A 58 -40.22 -4.04 16.54
CA VAL A 58 -40.65 -4.16 17.95
C VAL A 58 -40.93 -2.78 18.54
N ALA A 59 -40.05 -1.80 18.36
CA ALA A 59 -40.26 -0.43 18.83
C ALA A 59 -41.50 0.23 18.21
N CYS A 60 -41.70 0.07 16.90
CA CYS A 60 -42.90 0.56 16.22
C CYS A 60 -44.18 -0.08 16.76
N SER A 61 -44.18 -1.39 17.02
CA SER A 61 -45.34 -2.08 17.59
C SER A 61 -45.67 -1.58 19.00
N LEU A 62 -44.65 -1.37 19.84
CA LEU A 62 -44.84 -0.80 21.19
C LEU A 62 -45.39 0.63 21.13
N PHE A 63 -44.90 1.46 20.20
CA PHE A 63 -45.44 2.82 20.00
C PHE A 63 -46.89 2.81 19.54
N MET A 64 -47.27 1.90 18.64
CA MET A 64 -48.66 1.76 18.20
C MET A 64 -49.56 1.32 19.36
N LEU A 65 -49.13 0.36 20.19
CA LEU A 65 -49.86 -0.07 21.38
C LEU A 65 -50.00 1.03 22.44
N ALA A 66 -48.93 1.81 22.67
CA ALA A 66 -48.98 2.94 23.60
C ALA A 66 -49.87 4.06 23.05
N GLY A 67 -49.82 4.33 21.74
CA GLY A 67 -50.67 5.30 21.07
C GLY A 67 -52.15 4.93 21.11
N THR A 68 -52.49 3.67 20.86
CA THR A 68 -53.89 3.21 20.98
C THR A 68 -54.37 3.24 22.43
N TYR A 69 -53.51 2.93 23.40
CA TYR A 69 -53.85 3.04 24.82
C TYR A 69 -54.14 4.49 25.24
N LEU A 70 -53.29 5.44 24.84
CA LEU A 70 -53.52 6.87 25.11
C LEU A 70 -54.76 7.40 24.39
N PHE A 71 -55.03 6.95 23.17
CA PHE A 71 -56.21 7.33 22.42
C PHE A 71 -57.51 6.84 23.08
N LEU A 72 -57.53 5.59 23.56
CA LEU A 72 -58.68 5.05 24.33
C LEU A 72 -58.83 5.72 25.71
N SER A 73 -57.72 6.14 26.32
CA SER A 73 -57.72 6.84 27.61
C SER A 73 -58.17 8.31 27.49
N GLN A 74 -58.29 8.85 26.27
CA GLN A 74 -58.68 10.24 26.02
C GLN A 74 -60.19 10.47 26.19
N GLU A 75 -61.04 9.43 26.17
CA GLU A 75 -62.49 9.54 26.39
C GLU A 75 -62.89 9.76 27.86
N THR A 76 -61.95 9.76 28.82
CA THR A 76 -62.26 9.94 30.26
C THR A 76 -61.57 11.13 30.94
N ALA A 77 -61.19 12.17 30.21
CA ALA A 77 -60.60 13.36 30.83
C ALA A 77 -61.24 14.66 30.33
N GLU A 78 -62.17 15.18 31.12
CA GLU A 78 -62.66 16.56 31.01
C GLU A 78 -61.51 17.57 31.19
N ILE A 79 -61.59 18.62 30.38
CA ILE A 79 -60.69 19.76 30.30
C ILE A 79 -60.90 20.68 31.51
N LYS A 80 -59.82 21.08 32.19
CA LYS A 80 -59.81 22.33 32.97
C LYS A 80 -58.73 23.28 32.44
N GLN A 81 -59.21 24.28 31.70
CA GLN A 81 -58.48 25.48 31.32
C GLN A 81 -58.15 26.31 32.57
N THR A 82 -56.94 26.84 32.64
CA THR A 82 -56.69 28.11 33.34
C THR A 82 -55.74 28.97 32.50
N ARG A 83 -56.34 29.97 31.85
CA ARG A 83 -55.73 31.20 31.32
C ARG A 83 -55.34 32.05 32.54
N SER A 84 -54.20 32.73 32.67
CA SER A 84 -53.47 33.69 31.84
C SER A 84 -52.13 33.94 32.58
N GLN A 85 -51.03 34.46 32.03
CA GLN A 85 -50.86 35.85 31.60
C GLN A 85 -49.59 36.00 30.73
N ILE A 86 -49.70 36.89 29.75
CA ILE A 86 -48.60 37.43 28.95
C ILE A 86 -48.19 38.76 29.59
N ALA A 87 -46.90 39.01 29.79
CA ALA A 87 -46.33 40.36 29.77
C ALA A 87 -44.84 40.31 29.41
N THR A 88 -44.51 41.05 28.36
CA THR A 88 -43.19 41.44 27.87
C THR A 88 -42.43 42.29 28.90
N ASN A 89 -41.08 42.24 28.89
CA ASN A 89 -40.20 43.42 28.86
C ASN A 89 -38.70 43.04 28.74
N SER A 90 -37.95 44.00 28.21
CA SER A 90 -36.63 43.96 27.55
C SER A 90 -35.38 43.67 28.40
N THR A 91 -34.32 43.23 27.68
CA THR A 91 -32.86 43.50 27.80
C THR A 91 -32.20 43.69 29.17
N ASP A 92 -31.23 42.83 29.49
CA ASP A 92 -29.78 43.14 29.68
C ASP A 92 -29.01 41.80 29.81
N VAL A 93 -27.96 41.50 29.02
CA VAL A 93 -26.52 41.60 29.39
C VAL A 93 -26.29 41.06 30.82
N THR A 94 -25.54 39.99 31.07
CA THR A 94 -24.08 39.88 30.99
C THR A 94 -23.64 38.45 31.40
N GLU A 95 -22.50 38.02 30.85
CA GLU A 95 -21.47 37.16 31.48
C GLU A 95 -21.59 35.62 31.52
N GLN A 96 -20.84 35.04 30.56
CA GLN A 96 -20.08 33.79 30.69
C GLN A 96 -19.00 33.92 31.80
N PRO A 97 -18.63 32.83 32.47
CA PRO A 97 -17.30 32.72 33.07
C PRO A 97 -16.31 32.05 32.10
N VAL A 98 -15.35 32.85 31.63
CA VAL A 98 -14.00 32.43 31.21
C VAL A 98 -13.15 32.57 32.49
N ILE A 99 -12.24 31.70 32.92
CA ILE A 99 -10.86 31.46 32.45
C ILE A 99 -10.28 30.47 33.46
N SER A 100 -9.47 29.50 33.00
CA SER A 100 -8.14 29.14 33.54
C SER A 100 -7.73 27.79 32.95
N LYS A 101 -6.54 27.56 32.39
CA LYS A 101 -5.36 28.39 32.13
C LYS A 101 -4.49 27.51 31.21
N ILE A 102 -3.95 28.12 30.16
CA ILE A 102 -2.90 27.55 29.29
C ILE A 102 -1.62 27.47 30.13
N GLU A 103 -0.94 26.32 30.11
CA GLU A 103 0.45 26.25 30.55
C GLU A 103 1.32 25.87 29.35
N GLU A 104 2.40 26.64 29.27
CA GLU A 104 3.21 26.96 28.12
C GLU A 104 4.38 25.98 28.01
N LEU A 105 4.93 25.86 26.79
CA LEU A 105 6.28 25.37 26.58
C LEU A 105 7.26 26.12 27.48
N SER A 106 8.18 25.39 28.12
CA SER A 106 9.52 25.91 28.37
C SER A 106 10.57 24.90 27.92
N LEU A 107 11.42 25.41 27.04
CA LEU A 107 12.63 24.80 26.52
C LEU A 107 13.80 25.17 27.45
N VAL A 108 14.82 24.30 27.41
CA VAL A 108 16.24 24.50 27.78
C VAL A 108 16.63 24.12 29.22
N GLU A 109 17.37 23.00 29.38
CA GLU A 109 18.83 23.06 29.63
C GLU A 109 19.56 21.70 29.44
N LYS A 110 20.34 21.64 28.36
CA LYS A 110 21.75 21.20 28.27
C LYS A 110 22.23 20.07 29.21
N SER A 111 22.29 18.85 28.67
CA SER A 111 23.24 17.82 29.11
C SER A 111 24.25 17.54 28.00
N ILE A 112 25.45 18.08 28.18
CA ILE A 112 26.67 17.82 27.41
C ILE A 112 26.98 16.32 27.42
N ARG A 113 26.86 15.65 26.27
CA ARG A 113 27.48 14.33 26.04
C ARG A 113 28.58 14.48 24.99
N LYS A 114 29.79 14.13 25.43
CA LYS A 114 31.07 14.17 24.70
C LYS A 114 30.92 13.49 23.33
N PRO A 115 31.60 13.97 22.27
CA PRO A 115 31.64 13.24 21.02
C PRO A 115 32.39 11.92 21.26
N LEU A 116 31.67 10.82 21.21
CA LEU A 116 32.27 9.50 21.12
C LEU A 116 33.09 9.51 19.82
N LYS A 117 34.42 9.38 19.94
CA LYS A 117 35.29 9.12 18.80
C LYS A 117 34.80 7.84 18.17
N HIS A 118 33.97 7.93 17.14
CA HIS A 118 33.76 6.80 16.25
C HIS A 118 35.13 6.58 15.62
N LEU A 119 35.72 5.41 15.90
CA LEU A 119 36.82 4.91 15.12
C LEU A 119 36.35 5.00 13.67
N ALA A 120 37.01 5.89 12.91
CA ALA A 120 36.84 5.93 11.48
C ALA A 120 37.36 4.59 11.00
N ASN A 121 36.44 3.64 10.78
CA ASN A 121 36.76 2.48 9.98
C ASN A 121 37.27 3.05 8.66
N TYR A 122 38.53 2.79 8.37
CA TYR A 122 39.09 2.96 7.06
C TYR A 122 38.28 2.05 6.13
N GLN A 123 37.21 2.58 5.55
CA GLN A 123 36.67 2.02 4.34
C GLN A 123 37.68 2.40 3.25
N PRO A 124 38.35 1.43 2.60
CA PRO A 124 39.02 1.77 1.36
C PRO A 124 38.01 2.50 0.49
N LYS A 125 38.44 3.55 -0.24
CA LYS A 125 37.61 4.19 -1.26
C LYS A 125 37.39 3.17 -2.38
N VAL A 126 36.52 2.20 -2.15
CA VAL A 126 36.07 1.25 -3.16
C VAL A 126 35.24 2.08 -4.12
N ASP A 127 35.57 1.97 -5.39
CA ASP A 127 34.76 2.53 -6.46
C ASP A 127 33.30 2.08 -6.24
N PRO A 128 32.32 2.99 -6.12
CA PRO A 128 30.92 2.64 -5.92
C PRO A 128 30.42 1.58 -6.92
N TYR A 129 30.95 1.58 -8.14
CA TYR A 129 30.63 0.57 -9.14
C TYR A 129 31.15 -0.82 -8.78
N GLN A 130 32.34 -0.92 -8.21
CA GLN A 130 32.94 -2.21 -7.85
C GLN A 130 32.16 -2.93 -6.75
N GLU A 131 31.69 -2.17 -5.75
CA GLU A 131 30.84 -2.73 -4.70
C GLU A 131 29.50 -3.23 -5.26
N ILE A 132 28.87 -2.45 -6.15
CA ILE A 132 27.63 -2.84 -6.82
C ILE A 132 27.83 -4.11 -7.64
N TYR A 133 28.88 -4.21 -8.46
CA TYR A 133 29.12 -5.43 -9.24
C TYR A 133 29.34 -6.65 -8.37
N THR A 134 30.12 -6.51 -7.29
CA THR A 134 30.39 -7.61 -6.36
C THR A 134 29.11 -8.10 -5.71
N GLY A 135 28.22 -7.19 -5.29
CA GLY A 135 26.95 -7.57 -4.70
C GLY A 135 25.98 -8.20 -5.70
N LEU A 136 25.91 -7.69 -6.94
CA LEU A 136 25.07 -8.29 -8.00
C LEU A 136 25.53 -9.70 -8.41
N GLU A 137 26.84 -9.98 -8.38
CA GLU A 137 27.42 -11.28 -8.72
C GLU A 137 27.32 -12.31 -7.58
N ASP A 138 26.89 -11.89 -6.38
CA ASP A 138 26.76 -12.77 -5.22
C ASP A 138 25.58 -13.74 -5.37
N SER A 139 25.88 -14.92 -5.92
CA SER A 139 24.89 -16.00 -6.09
C SER A 139 24.33 -16.54 -4.77
N LEU A 140 24.99 -16.31 -3.64
CA LEU A 140 24.65 -16.95 -2.36
C LEU A 140 23.78 -16.06 -1.46
N SER A 141 23.73 -14.76 -1.72
CA SER A 141 22.96 -13.81 -0.90
C SER A 141 22.04 -12.93 -1.73
N VAL A 142 20.74 -13.16 -1.59
CA VAL A 142 19.67 -12.26 -2.05
C VAL A 142 19.83 -10.88 -1.42
N ALA A 143 20.17 -10.81 -0.12
CA ALA A 143 20.33 -9.54 0.57
C ALA A 143 21.47 -8.70 -0.06
N SER A 144 22.58 -9.34 -0.40
CA SER A 144 23.73 -8.73 -1.09
C SER A 144 23.34 -8.18 -2.48
N ARG A 145 22.58 -8.96 -3.25
CA ARG A 145 22.08 -8.54 -4.57
C ARG A 145 21.09 -7.38 -4.46
N LEU A 146 20.14 -7.44 -3.52
CA LEU A 146 19.19 -6.35 -3.27
C LEU A 146 19.89 -5.05 -2.85
N ASP A 147 20.86 -5.14 -1.94
CA ASP A 147 21.64 -3.97 -1.50
C ASP A 147 22.40 -3.34 -2.68
N ALA A 148 23.00 -4.17 -3.55
CA ALA A 148 23.64 -3.68 -4.77
C ALA A 148 22.65 -3.01 -5.74
N ILE A 149 21.46 -3.56 -5.91
CA ILE A 149 20.39 -2.95 -6.72
C ILE A 149 19.98 -1.60 -6.11
N ILE A 150 19.76 -1.51 -4.80
CA ILE A 150 19.41 -0.26 -4.11
C ILE A 150 20.49 0.80 -4.32
N LYS A 151 21.76 0.43 -4.19
CA LYS A 151 22.91 1.30 -4.47
C LYS A 151 22.92 1.76 -5.92
N SER A 152 22.67 0.86 -6.88
CA SER A 152 22.60 1.21 -8.30
C SER A 152 21.45 2.17 -8.62
N GLY A 153 20.30 2.02 -7.95
CA GLY A 153 19.14 2.88 -8.09
C GLY A 153 19.31 4.29 -7.53
N SER A 154 20.39 4.54 -6.80
CA SER A 154 20.78 5.86 -6.28
C SER A 154 21.70 6.63 -7.24
N LEU A 155 22.15 6.00 -8.33
CA LEU A 155 23.00 6.63 -9.34
C LEU A 155 22.16 7.51 -10.29
N LEU A 156 22.77 8.59 -10.79
CA LEU A 156 22.15 9.47 -11.78
C LEU A 156 22.15 8.85 -13.20
N SER A 157 23.07 7.93 -13.47
CA SER A 157 23.19 7.23 -14.74
C SER A 157 23.81 5.85 -14.55
N LEU A 158 23.55 4.96 -15.50
CA LEU A 158 24.10 3.60 -15.53
C LEU A 158 25.10 3.49 -16.69
N ASN A 159 26.33 3.06 -16.40
CA ASN A 159 27.27 2.70 -17.45
C ASN A 159 26.82 1.39 -18.15
N ASP A 160 27.36 1.10 -19.34
CA ASP A 160 26.92 -0.05 -20.13
C ASP A 160 27.05 -1.39 -19.40
N LYS A 161 28.15 -1.57 -18.65
CA LYS A 161 28.37 -2.78 -17.85
C LYS A 161 27.29 -2.97 -16.78
N LEU A 162 26.90 -1.90 -16.10
CA LEU A 162 25.87 -1.95 -15.04
C LEU A 162 24.47 -2.11 -15.63
N LYS A 163 24.18 -1.49 -16.78
CA LYS A 163 22.93 -1.75 -17.52
C LYS A 163 22.80 -3.24 -17.85
N THR A 164 23.84 -3.84 -18.44
CA THR A 164 23.84 -5.27 -18.77
C THR A 164 23.71 -6.15 -17.52
N ALA A 165 24.40 -5.81 -16.42
CA ALA A 165 24.32 -6.57 -15.18
C ALA A 165 22.90 -6.54 -14.57
N LEU A 166 22.27 -5.35 -14.53
CA LEU A 166 20.91 -5.20 -14.02
C LEU A 166 19.88 -5.89 -14.93
N CYS A 167 20.00 -5.78 -16.25
CA CYS A 167 19.13 -6.52 -17.18
C CYS A 167 19.28 -8.03 -17.01
N LYS A 168 20.51 -8.53 -16.86
CA LYS A 168 20.76 -9.96 -16.60
C LYS A 168 20.12 -10.41 -15.27
N THR A 169 20.22 -9.57 -14.24
CA THR A 169 19.62 -9.81 -12.92
C THR A 169 18.10 -9.85 -13.04
N PHE A 170 17.50 -8.86 -13.70
CA PHE A 170 16.07 -8.85 -13.99
C PHE A 170 15.62 -10.09 -14.79
N ASP A 171 16.39 -10.55 -15.78
CA ASP A 171 15.97 -11.66 -16.64
C ASP A 171 16.14 -13.04 -15.98
N ASN A 172 17.13 -13.20 -15.09
CA ASN A 172 17.60 -14.54 -14.69
C ASN A 172 17.83 -14.74 -13.18
N ASP A 173 17.57 -13.74 -12.32
CA ASP A 173 17.71 -13.99 -10.88
C ASP A 173 16.69 -15.02 -10.40
N ASP A 174 17.16 -15.99 -9.62
CA ASP A 174 16.32 -17.05 -9.08
C ASP A 174 15.26 -16.51 -8.09
N ASN A 175 15.49 -15.33 -7.50
CA ASN A 175 14.55 -14.71 -6.56
C ASN A 175 13.73 -13.60 -7.23
N ASP A 176 12.40 -13.77 -7.23
CA ASP A 176 11.48 -12.82 -7.87
C ASP A 176 11.55 -11.40 -7.26
N ASN A 177 11.86 -11.26 -5.96
CA ASN A 177 12.03 -9.95 -5.33
C ASN A 177 13.25 -9.23 -5.88
N VAL A 178 14.33 -9.97 -6.19
CA VAL A 178 15.53 -9.40 -6.81
C VAL A 178 15.22 -8.98 -8.25
N ARG A 179 14.48 -9.81 -9.01
CA ARG A 179 14.01 -9.44 -10.36
C ARG A 179 13.15 -8.18 -10.33
N LEU A 180 12.20 -8.10 -9.39
CA LEU A 180 11.33 -6.93 -9.22
C LEU A 180 12.10 -5.67 -8.84
N ALA A 181 13.07 -5.77 -7.92
CA ALA A 181 13.90 -4.64 -7.54
C ALA A 181 14.78 -4.16 -8.72
N ALA A 182 15.36 -5.10 -9.48
CA ALA A 182 16.13 -4.77 -10.67
C ALA A 182 15.26 -4.07 -11.72
N LEU A 183 14.04 -4.57 -11.95
CA LEU A 183 13.05 -3.96 -12.82
C LEU A 183 12.68 -2.53 -12.39
N GLU A 184 12.48 -2.29 -11.10
CA GLU A 184 12.20 -0.95 -10.58
C GLU A 184 13.34 0.03 -10.90
N VAL A 185 14.59 -0.39 -10.73
CA VAL A 185 15.75 0.44 -11.11
C VAL A 185 15.79 0.67 -12.62
N LEU A 186 15.65 -0.38 -13.44
CA LEU A 186 15.66 -0.27 -14.90
C LEU A 186 14.55 0.65 -15.42
N SER A 187 13.38 0.67 -14.77
CA SER A 187 12.26 1.53 -15.13
C SER A 187 12.62 3.03 -15.12
N LYS A 188 13.50 3.46 -14.21
CA LYS A 188 13.96 4.85 -14.12
C LYS A 188 14.79 5.27 -15.35
N PHE A 189 15.31 4.30 -16.07
CA PHE A 189 16.14 4.46 -17.26
C PHE A 189 15.48 3.89 -18.51
N SER A 190 14.14 3.76 -18.53
CA SER A 190 13.38 3.14 -19.64
C SER A 190 13.51 3.86 -20.99
N ASN A 191 14.05 5.09 -21.00
CA ASN A 191 14.38 5.83 -22.23
C ASN A 191 15.66 5.33 -22.93
N ASP A 192 16.50 4.55 -22.24
CA ASP A 192 17.65 3.89 -22.86
C ASP A 192 17.16 2.75 -23.76
N LYS A 193 17.52 2.81 -25.04
CA LYS A 193 17.06 1.85 -26.06
C LYS A 193 17.42 0.40 -25.71
N TYR A 194 18.62 0.17 -25.19
CA TYR A 194 19.05 -1.19 -24.83
C TYR A 194 18.20 -1.72 -23.67
N ILE A 195 17.95 -0.90 -22.65
CA ILE A 195 17.08 -1.28 -21.53
C ILE A 195 15.66 -1.57 -22.03
N GLN A 196 15.10 -0.70 -22.87
CA GLN A 196 13.76 -0.90 -23.44
C GLN A 196 13.65 -2.23 -24.20
N GLU A 197 14.65 -2.58 -25.00
CA GLU A 197 14.72 -3.86 -25.73
C GLU A 197 14.77 -5.05 -24.76
N GLN A 198 15.53 -4.97 -23.67
CA GLN A 198 15.57 -6.04 -22.66
C GLN A 198 14.24 -6.19 -21.92
N LEU A 199 13.63 -5.08 -21.47
CA LEU A 199 12.31 -5.12 -20.80
C LEU A 199 11.22 -5.69 -21.71
N MET A 200 11.25 -5.33 -23.00
CA MET A 200 10.33 -5.86 -24.01
C MET A 200 10.53 -7.36 -24.28
N ALA A 201 11.77 -7.84 -24.24
CA ALA A 201 12.07 -9.27 -24.31
C ALA A 201 11.60 -10.00 -23.05
N GLY A 202 11.76 -9.40 -21.87
CA GLY A 202 11.31 -9.91 -20.57
C GLY A 202 9.80 -10.07 -20.49
N LEU A 203 9.01 -9.11 -21.02
CA LEU A 203 7.54 -9.16 -21.01
C LEU A 203 6.96 -10.45 -21.61
N GLY A 204 7.63 -11.05 -22.60
CA GLY A 204 7.18 -12.31 -23.21
C GLY A 204 7.61 -13.59 -22.49
N LYS A 205 8.54 -13.48 -21.52
CA LYS A 205 9.18 -14.63 -20.85
C LYS A 205 8.84 -14.72 -19.37
N GLU A 206 8.67 -13.58 -18.72
CA GLU A 206 8.41 -13.49 -17.28
C GLU A 206 7.12 -14.23 -16.93
N LYS A 207 7.17 -15.01 -15.85
CA LYS A 207 6.07 -15.89 -15.43
C LYS A 207 5.49 -15.48 -14.10
N ASP A 208 6.26 -14.77 -13.27
CA ASP A 208 5.74 -14.28 -12.01
C ASP A 208 4.70 -13.18 -12.26
N PRO A 209 3.46 -13.34 -11.78
CA PRO A 209 2.40 -12.37 -12.04
C PRO A 209 2.68 -10.98 -11.43
N VAL A 210 3.44 -10.87 -10.34
CA VAL A 210 3.80 -9.57 -9.75
C VAL A 210 4.80 -8.84 -10.65
N VAL A 211 5.84 -9.53 -11.10
CA VAL A 211 6.84 -8.96 -12.02
C VAL A 211 6.18 -8.61 -13.37
N GLN A 212 5.29 -9.45 -13.89
CA GLN A 212 4.50 -9.17 -15.10
C GLN A 212 3.69 -7.88 -14.97
N LEU A 213 2.97 -7.67 -13.86
CA LEU A 213 2.18 -6.47 -13.63
C LEU A 213 3.04 -5.21 -13.73
N GLU A 214 4.23 -5.24 -13.11
CA GLU A 214 5.12 -4.09 -13.12
C GLU A 214 5.70 -3.83 -14.51
N LEU A 215 6.13 -4.87 -15.23
CA LEU A 215 6.56 -4.76 -16.63
C LEU A 215 5.48 -4.14 -17.51
N ILE A 216 4.22 -4.57 -17.37
CA ILE A 216 3.11 -4.04 -18.16
C ILE A 216 2.89 -2.57 -17.88
N LYS A 217 2.99 -2.12 -16.61
CA LYS A 217 2.89 -0.68 -16.29
C LYS A 217 3.98 0.13 -16.98
N ILE A 218 5.23 -0.35 -16.91
CA ILE A 218 6.39 0.35 -17.49
C ILE A 218 6.27 0.41 -19.01
N MET A 219 5.96 -0.73 -19.65
CA MET A 219 5.86 -0.84 -21.10
C MET A 219 4.61 -0.17 -21.66
N GLY A 220 3.51 -0.16 -20.89
CA GLY A 220 2.29 0.54 -21.25
C GLY A 220 2.55 2.03 -21.44
N ASN A 221 3.18 2.66 -20.47
CA ASN A 221 3.48 4.09 -20.51
C ASN A 221 4.41 4.51 -21.67
N ASN A 222 5.16 3.56 -22.27
CA ASN A 222 6.12 3.80 -23.35
C ASN A 222 5.81 2.93 -24.58
N SER A 223 4.53 2.91 -24.99
CA SER A 223 4.00 1.93 -25.95
C SER A 223 4.62 2.04 -27.35
N THR A 224 5.36 0.99 -27.72
CA THR A 224 5.75 0.72 -29.11
C THR A 224 4.72 -0.21 -29.76
N PRO A 225 4.63 -0.26 -31.11
CA PRO A 225 3.77 -1.22 -31.79
C PRO A 225 4.04 -2.68 -31.38
N GLU A 226 5.31 -3.00 -31.11
CA GLU A 226 5.69 -4.33 -30.61
C GLU A 226 5.15 -4.60 -29.20
N ALA A 227 5.27 -3.64 -28.28
CA ALA A 227 4.71 -3.75 -26.93
C ALA A 227 3.20 -3.95 -26.98
N THR A 228 2.48 -3.16 -27.80
CA THR A 228 1.03 -3.30 -28.00
C THR A 228 0.65 -4.69 -28.49
N ASN A 229 1.38 -5.25 -29.47
CA ASN A 229 1.13 -6.60 -29.96
C ASN A 229 1.32 -7.67 -28.88
N LYS A 230 2.36 -7.55 -28.05
CA LYS A 230 2.59 -8.46 -26.91
C LYS A 230 1.48 -8.36 -25.88
N LEU A 231 1.06 -7.14 -25.54
CA LEU A 231 -0.06 -6.90 -24.63
C LEU A 231 -1.36 -7.51 -25.17
N ILE A 232 -1.69 -7.33 -26.45
CA ILE A 232 -2.85 -7.99 -27.08
C ILE A 232 -2.75 -9.52 -26.98
N ALA A 233 -1.56 -10.09 -27.22
CA ALA A 233 -1.36 -11.54 -27.07
C ALA A 233 -1.58 -12.01 -25.62
N MET A 234 -1.13 -11.24 -24.62
CA MET A 234 -1.36 -11.54 -23.20
C MET A 234 -2.84 -11.48 -22.82
N ALA A 235 -3.58 -10.47 -23.32
CA ALA A 235 -5.03 -10.35 -23.09
C ALA A 235 -5.82 -11.55 -23.64
N ASN A 236 -5.42 -12.04 -24.82
CA ASN A 236 -6.08 -13.16 -25.50
C ASN A 236 -5.63 -14.53 -24.98
N ASN A 237 -4.58 -14.61 -24.17
CA ASN A 237 -4.10 -15.87 -23.64
C ASN A 237 -5.00 -16.33 -22.47
N PRO A 238 -5.66 -17.50 -22.57
CA PRO A 238 -6.56 -17.99 -21.51
C PRO A 238 -5.82 -18.29 -20.19
N PHE A 239 -4.51 -18.53 -20.24
CA PHE A 239 -3.69 -18.84 -19.07
C PHE A 239 -3.11 -17.60 -18.38
N THR A 240 -3.28 -16.40 -18.93
CA THR A 240 -2.88 -15.17 -18.23
C THR A 240 -3.76 -14.99 -17.00
N VAL A 241 -3.13 -14.72 -15.85
CA VAL A 241 -3.82 -14.47 -14.58
C VAL A 241 -4.75 -13.26 -14.72
N GLU A 242 -5.92 -13.31 -14.10
CA GLU A 242 -6.98 -12.30 -14.27
C GLU A 242 -6.48 -10.88 -13.96
N ALA A 243 -5.80 -10.67 -12.82
CA ALA A 243 -5.23 -9.37 -12.47
C ALA A 243 -4.23 -8.85 -13.51
N VAL A 244 -3.46 -9.75 -14.14
CA VAL A 244 -2.53 -9.40 -15.22
C VAL A 244 -3.32 -8.98 -16.46
N LYS A 245 -4.40 -9.69 -16.82
CA LYS A 245 -5.28 -9.29 -17.94
C LYS A 245 -5.91 -7.93 -17.72
N GLU A 246 -6.41 -7.66 -16.52
CA GLU A 246 -6.98 -6.35 -16.16
C GLU A 246 -5.96 -5.23 -16.37
N GLN A 247 -4.72 -5.43 -15.92
CA GLN A 247 -3.64 -4.47 -16.12
C GLN A 247 -3.25 -4.31 -17.60
N VAL A 248 -3.26 -5.39 -18.37
CA VAL A 248 -3.06 -5.35 -19.82
C VAL A 248 -4.14 -4.52 -20.51
N TYR A 249 -5.42 -4.76 -20.18
CA TYR A 249 -6.53 -3.98 -20.74
C TYR A 249 -6.43 -2.50 -20.36
N TYR A 250 -6.08 -2.22 -19.10
CA TYR A 250 -5.84 -0.85 -18.64
C TYR A 250 -4.76 -0.17 -19.48
N ALA A 251 -3.60 -0.81 -19.64
CA ALA A 251 -2.52 -0.28 -20.47
C ALA A 251 -2.99 -0.05 -21.92
N LEU A 252 -3.58 -1.05 -22.58
CA LEU A 252 -4.08 -0.92 -23.95
C LEU A 252 -5.11 0.21 -24.11
N LEU A 253 -5.93 0.48 -23.08
CA LEU A 253 -6.89 1.57 -23.11
C LEU A 253 -6.21 2.95 -22.96
N THR A 254 -5.24 3.07 -22.07
CA THR A 254 -4.58 4.35 -21.78
C THR A 254 -3.55 4.78 -22.82
N ASN A 255 -2.98 3.83 -23.56
CA ASN A 255 -1.87 4.09 -24.48
C ASN A 255 -2.31 4.54 -25.88
N ASN A 256 -3.61 4.52 -26.17
CA ASN A 256 -4.18 4.94 -27.46
C ASN A 256 -4.60 6.43 -27.48
N ASN A 257 -4.26 7.20 -26.44
CA ASN A 257 -4.50 8.65 -26.32
C ASN A 257 -3.18 9.42 -26.33
#